data_AF-A0A962L6L4-F1
#
_entry.id   AF-A0A962L6L4-F1
#
_cell.length_a   1.000
_cell.length_b   1.000
_cell.length_c   1.000
_cell.angle_alpha   90.00
_cell.angle_beta   90.00
_cell.angle_gamma   90.00
#
_symmetry.space_group_name_H-M   'P 1'
#
loop_
_entity.id
_entity.type
_entity.pdbx_description
1 polymer ?
#
loop_
_entity_poly.entity_id
_entity_poly.type
_entity_poly.pdbx_seq_one_letter_code
_entity_poly.pdbx_strand_id
1 'polypeptide(L)'
;MTKTLKRLFPVALLVLAGCAVSTDDGVFTRPAIGTGTPTETSREERDLPTTVAILPFTNSTDSEFAYEVVRRTMANHFATKNYRWVHWRDVDNRLALAGLDTPQKVMAADRAELAQLLGVDGLIYGNITHYDKTFAGIYAQISVGVELSFVKPDGSIIWSVTDVRRSHAGGVSTSPVGLLINALISAKHLYGDLNLYRAADDLGRDLASKLPEPAVLAQSEKPAITDVIHSGVGQYLHYGDKLEVAIQGDPGMTAVASIDGLGLVDLTESSPGEYVGSINIDRNTNVKDAVVTGRLQNSTGQTTSWISPYGLLNIDNTPPAAVTNVTTESRDGAVRLAWQSSDDDIAGYAIGVAPNETAMPTRTYQSANASFTLTGLDNFAPVYLSITATDHAGNVGSATRVTAIAAPDARYGMATALPANLPAVISGIQKATALGGPYFLGVDSRIGSDGVLLVEPGTRFVVSPGAQLTVQGELHMFGTKSNPVVATAASGQTFDEFLLIESTKPVTIAGLSVEGAGIPVQISAGAPLIENSSFKDSQFNAMSIGGAARPVIRGNLFEGARTSGIIIQGQSQPTFEGNQFINNEPFHLQNGSTYQVNLKNNTFRPAASNTTILGDAVY
;
A
#
# COMPACT_ATOMS: atom_id res chain seq x y z
N MET A 1 55.94 -26.60 33.63
CA MET A 1 56.28 -25.93 34.90
C MET A 1 56.02 -24.43 34.74
N THR A 2 54.78 -23.95 34.84
CA THR A 2 54.18 -23.33 36.04
C THR A 2 55.05 -22.27 36.73
N LYS A 3 54.67 -20.99 36.57
CA LYS A 3 54.61 -19.95 37.63
C LYS A 3 53.92 -18.68 37.10
N THR A 4 52.60 -18.55 37.30
CA THR A 4 51.94 -17.61 38.22
C THR A 4 52.41 -16.15 38.15
N LEU A 5 51.63 -15.30 37.45
CA LEU A 5 51.65 -13.84 37.61
C LEU A 5 50.27 -13.38 38.07
N LYS A 6 50.18 -12.96 39.35
CA LYS A 6 49.00 -12.36 39.97
C LYS A 6 48.73 -10.99 39.32
N ARG A 7 47.54 -10.79 38.73
CA ARG A 7 47.00 -9.47 38.40
C ARG A 7 46.08 -9.02 39.54
N LEU A 8 46.47 -7.95 40.23
CA LEU A 8 45.60 -7.19 41.12
C LEU A 8 44.60 -6.39 40.26
N PHE A 9 43.31 -6.60 40.49
CA PHE A 9 42.22 -5.70 40.09
C PHE A 9 41.94 -4.76 41.27
N PRO A 10 41.83 -3.43 41.10
CA PRO A 10 41.22 -2.58 42.11
C PRO A 10 39.71 -2.60 41.90
N VAL A 11 39.00 -3.18 42.87
CA VAL A 11 37.55 -3.03 43.05
C VAL A 11 37.33 -1.65 43.67
N ALA A 12 36.84 -0.70 42.87
CA ALA A 12 36.30 0.56 43.37
C ALA A 12 34.81 0.36 43.66
N LEU A 13 34.49 0.13 44.93
CA LEU A 13 33.14 0.01 45.46
C LEU A 13 32.59 1.44 45.72
N LEU A 14 31.76 1.97 44.82
CA LEU A 14 31.02 3.22 45.02
C LEU A 14 29.67 2.87 45.66
N VAL A 15 29.58 3.09 46.97
CA VAL A 15 28.33 2.99 47.74
C VAL A 15 27.52 4.25 47.50
N LEU A 16 26.49 4.16 46.65
CA LEU A 16 25.41 5.15 46.58
C LEU A 16 24.28 4.69 47.52
N ALA A 17 24.27 5.25 48.72
CA ALA A 17 23.12 5.17 49.62
C ALA A 17 22.04 6.15 49.12
N GLY A 18 21.12 5.65 48.28
CA GLY A 18 19.85 6.31 48.01
C GLY A 18 18.78 5.67 48.90
N CYS A 19 18.24 6.41 49.87
CA CYS A 19 17.08 5.98 50.65
C CYS A 19 15.86 5.89 49.74
N ALA A 20 15.55 4.69 49.25
CA ALA A 20 14.22 4.37 48.73
C ALA A 20 13.33 4.00 49.93
N VAL A 21 12.39 4.88 50.27
CA VAL A 21 11.27 4.51 51.13
C VAL A 21 10.22 3.89 50.21
N SER A 22 9.99 2.59 50.38
CA SER A 22 8.93 1.83 49.73
C SER A 22 7.68 1.91 50.60
N THR A 23 6.61 2.49 50.08
CA THR A 23 5.24 2.29 50.59
C THR A 23 4.46 1.51 49.54
N ASP A 24 3.48 0.71 49.98
CA ASP A 24 2.78 -0.30 49.14
C ASP A 24 1.97 0.26 47.96
N ASP A 25 1.94 1.58 47.75
CA ASP A 25 1.40 2.23 46.55
C ASP A 25 2.52 2.96 45.80
N GLY A 26 3.12 2.28 44.80
CA GLY A 26 3.85 2.87 43.67
C GLY A 26 5.09 3.75 43.97
N VAL A 27 6.10 3.66 43.10
CA VAL A 27 7.22 4.62 43.10
C VAL A 27 6.75 5.94 42.50
N PHE A 28 6.29 6.88 43.33
CA PHE A 28 6.15 8.27 42.93
C PHE A 28 7.53 8.89 42.73
N THR A 29 7.86 9.27 41.50
CA THR A 29 9.00 10.15 41.24
C THR A 29 8.71 11.51 41.89
N ARG A 30 9.63 11.97 42.75
CA ARG A 30 9.58 13.34 43.31
C ARG A 30 9.52 14.38 42.17
N PRO A 31 8.89 15.55 42.39
CA PRO A 31 8.85 16.62 41.40
C PRO A 31 10.27 16.98 40.89
N ALA A 32 10.37 17.29 39.61
CA ALA A 32 11.64 17.62 38.97
C ALA A 32 12.30 18.85 39.62
N ILE A 33 13.60 18.76 39.89
CA ILE A 33 14.40 19.90 40.33
C ILE A 33 14.60 20.82 39.13
N GLY A 34 13.89 21.95 39.10
CA GLY A 34 14.09 23.00 38.10
C GLY A 34 15.51 23.57 38.19
N THR A 35 16.25 23.55 37.09
CA THR A 35 17.64 24.06 37.01
C THR A 35 17.78 25.31 36.13
N GLY A 36 16.70 25.79 35.50
CA GLY A 36 16.68 27.03 34.73
C GLY A 36 16.18 28.19 35.59
N THR A 37 16.94 29.29 35.64
CA THR A 37 16.48 30.56 36.22
C THR A 37 15.67 31.30 35.15
N PRO A 38 14.35 31.52 35.31
CA PRO A 38 13.54 32.23 34.33
C PRO A 38 14.03 33.68 34.20
N THR A 39 14.05 34.21 32.98
CA THR A 39 14.17 35.67 32.75
C THR A 39 12.76 36.21 32.59
N GLU A 40 12.32 37.08 33.51
CA GLU A 40 10.92 37.50 33.63
C GLU A 40 10.80 39.03 33.58
N THR A 41 9.80 39.54 32.86
CA THR A 41 9.43 40.97 32.84
C THR A 41 7.91 41.08 32.96
N SER A 42 7.37 41.76 33.97
CA SER A 42 5.93 41.94 34.20
C SER A 42 5.55 43.41 34.43
N ARG A 43 4.30 43.79 34.12
CA ARG A 43 3.68 45.10 34.40
C ARG A 43 2.52 44.97 35.40
N GLU A 44 2.19 46.05 36.12
CA GLU A 44 1.19 46.12 37.20
C GLU A 44 -0.25 45.69 36.81
N GLU A 45 -0.97 45.09 37.78
CA GLU A 45 -2.31 44.46 37.72
C GLU A 45 -3.47 45.27 37.11
N ARG A 46 -3.35 46.59 36.94
CA ARG A 46 -4.50 47.48 36.62
C ARG A 46 -4.86 47.56 35.14
N ASP A 47 -4.08 46.95 34.25
CA ASP A 47 -4.23 47.10 32.80
C ASP A 47 -4.21 45.75 32.05
N LEU A 48 -4.77 44.70 32.65
CA LEU A 48 -4.85 43.36 32.06
C LEU A 48 -6.09 43.22 31.14
N PRO A 49 -5.99 42.46 30.02
CA PRO A 49 -7.10 42.17 29.13
C PRO A 49 -8.13 41.27 29.81
N THR A 50 -9.32 41.17 29.22
CA THR A 50 -10.44 40.38 29.75
C THR A 50 -10.71 39.11 28.94
N THR A 51 -10.30 39.11 27.67
CA THR A 51 -10.55 38.10 26.65
C THR A 51 -9.26 37.74 25.93
N VAL A 52 -8.85 36.48 26.00
CA VAL A 52 -7.52 36.08 25.52
C VAL A 52 -7.60 34.92 24.55
N ALA A 53 -6.81 34.99 23.47
CA ALA A 53 -6.59 33.88 22.56
C ALA A 53 -5.12 33.40 22.64
N ILE A 54 -4.95 32.07 22.65
CA ILE A 54 -3.64 31.43 22.51
C ILE A 54 -3.47 31.06 21.05
N LEU A 55 -2.55 31.74 20.38
CA LEU A 55 -2.30 31.57 18.96
C LEU A 55 -1.54 30.26 18.67
N PRO A 56 -1.58 29.75 17.43
CA PRO A 56 -0.73 28.65 16.99
C PRO A 56 0.75 28.92 17.30
N PHE A 57 1.37 28.02 18.05
CA PHE A 57 2.80 28.12 18.36
C PHE A 57 3.65 27.78 17.13
N THR A 58 4.77 28.46 16.96
CA THR A 58 5.82 27.95 16.07
C THR A 58 6.57 26.79 16.71
N ASN A 59 7.18 25.97 15.89
CA ASN A 59 7.95 24.81 16.34
C ASN A 59 9.39 24.93 15.84
N SER A 60 10.33 25.16 16.76
CA SER A 60 11.78 25.22 16.47
C SER A 60 12.47 23.87 16.75
N THR A 61 11.72 22.79 16.81
CA THR A 61 12.20 21.42 17.08
C THR A 61 11.99 20.52 15.87
N ASP A 62 12.65 19.35 15.85
CA ASP A 62 12.51 18.36 14.78
C ASP A 62 11.24 17.48 14.92
N SER A 63 10.46 17.67 15.98
CA SER A 63 9.28 16.83 16.27
C SER A 63 7.99 17.52 15.83
N GLU A 64 7.34 16.99 14.80
CA GLU A 64 6.03 17.49 14.34
C GLU A 64 4.94 17.38 15.43
N PHE A 65 5.06 16.41 16.33
CA PHE A 65 4.14 16.21 17.46
C PHE A 65 4.25 17.26 18.56
N ALA A 66 5.39 17.96 18.67
CA ALA A 66 5.64 18.92 19.76
C ALA A 66 4.56 20.01 19.81
N TYR A 67 4.11 20.46 18.64
CA TYR A 67 3.10 21.49 18.47
C TYR A 67 1.79 21.15 19.18
N GLU A 68 1.20 19.99 18.86
CA GLU A 68 -0.12 19.64 19.37
C GLU A 68 -0.10 19.47 20.89
N VAL A 69 0.91 18.78 21.40
CA VAL A 69 1.04 18.47 22.82
C VAL A 69 1.24 19.73 23.64
N VAL A 70 2.26 20.52 23.30
CA VAL A 70 2.67 21.66 24.13
C VAL A 70 1.61 22.75 24.10
N ARG A 71 1.06 23.10 22.93
CA ARG A 71 0.04 24.16 22.86
C ARG A 71 -1.25 23.78 23.60
N ARG A 72 -1.73 22.54 23.45
CA ARG A 72 -2.97 22.08 24.13
C ARG A 72 -2.79 22.06 25.64
N THR A 73 -1.67 21.52 26.12
CA THR A 73 -1.36 21.52 27.55
C THR A 73 -1.25 22.94 28.12
N MET A 74 -0.60 23.86 27.40
CA MET A 74 -0.55 25.27 27.81
C MET A 74 -1.93 25.92 27.85
N ALA A 75 -2.75 25.67 26.83
CA ALA A 75 -4.11 26.21 26.78
C ALA A 75 -4.98 25.74 27.93
N ASN A 76 -4.87 24.46 28.30
CA ASN A 76 -5.59 23.90 29.45
C ASN A 76 -5.14 24.56 30.77
N HIS A 77 -3.83 24.66 31.01
CA HIS A 77 -3.31 25.28 32.24
C HIS A 77 -3.67 26.77 32.33
N PHE A 78 -3.55 27.52 31.24
CA PHE A 78 -3.91 28.94 31.22
C PHE A 78 -5.41 29.18 31.35
N ALA A 79 -6.26 28.25 30.89
CA ALA A 79 -7.71 28.33 31.05
C ALA A 79 -8.18 28.38 32.53
N THR A 80 -7.31 28.01 33.48
CA THR A 80 -7.59 28.14 34.92
C THR A 80 -7.58 29.60 35.42
N LYS A 81 -6.91 30.49 34.68
CA LYS A 81 -6.75 31.91 35.02
C LYS A 81 -8.00 32.73 34.76
N ASN A 82 -8.09 33.88 35.41
CA ASN A 82 -9.27 34.76 35.42
C ASN A 82 -9.48 35.59 34.13
N TYR A 83 -9.37 34.93 32.97
CA TYR A 83 -9.65 35.49 31.66
C TYR A 83 -10.79 34.74 30.97
N ARG A 84 -11.46 35.38 30.02
CA ARG A 84 -12.37 34.72 29.08
C ARG A 84 -11.57 34.21 27.88
N TRP A 85 -11.22 32.94 27.92
CA TRP A 85 -10.43 32.30 26.86
C TRP A 85 -11.28 31.93 25.64
N VAL A 86 -10.77 32.21 24.44
CA VAL A 86 -11.33 31.63 23.20
C VAL A 86 -10.78 30.21 23.06
N HIS A 87 -11.66 29.25 22.77
CA HIS A 87 -11.27 27.86 22.57
C HIS A 87 -10.27 27.73 21.42
N TRP A 88 -9.19 26.96 21.60
CA TRP A 88 -8.09 26.91 20.64
C TRP A 88 -8.53 26.45 19.23
N ARG A 89 -9.51 25.53 19.12
CA ARG A 89 -10.09 25.14 17.81
C ARG A 89 -10.83 26.30 17.14
N ASP A 90 -11.52 27.14 17.91
CA ASP A 90 -12.21 28.30 17.34
C ASP A 90 -11.20 29.33 16.84
N VAL A 91 -10.07 29.47 17.55
CA VAL A 91 -8.94 30.27 17.07
C VAL A 91 -8.44 29.73 15.73
N ASP A 92 -8.13 28.43 15.65
CA ASP A 92 -7.59 27.81 14.44
C ASP A 92 -8.58 27.88 13.26
N ASN A 93 -9.86 27.59 13.50
CA ASN A 93 -10.91 27.68 12.48
C ASN A 93 -11.06 29.10 11.93
N ARG A 94 -11.10 30.11 12.81
CA ARG A 94 -11.23 31.52 12.38
C ARG A 94 -9.99 32.01 11.62
N LEU A 95 -8.80 31.61 12.04
CA LEU A 95 -7.54 31.92 11.36
C LEU A 95 -7.49 31.24 9.98
N ALA A 96 -7.83 29.95 9.89
CA ALA A 96 -7.88 29.20 8.64
C ALA A 96 -8.88 29.81 7.64
N LEU A 97 -10.08 30.20 8.10
CA LEU A 97 -11.07 30.90 7.27
C LEU A 97 -10.57 32.25 6.75
N ALA A 98 -9.63 32.89 7.44
CA ALA A 98 -8.96 34.12 7.01
C ALA A 98 -7.69 33.87 6.16
N GLY A 99 -7.37 32.61 5.81
CA GLY A 99 -6.18 32.24 5.05
C GLY A 99 -4.87 32.22 5.87
N LEU A 100 -4.97 32.34 7.20
CA LEU A 100 -3.87 32.27 8.18
C LEU A 100 -3.73 30.84 8.74
N ASP A 101 -3.56 29.87 7.85
CA ASP A 101 -3.54 28.43 8.14
C ASP A 101 -2.21 27.89 8.68
N THR A 102 -1.18 28.72 8.83
CA THR A 102 0.11 28.32 9.43
C THR A 102 0.58 29.26 10.53
N PRO A 103 1.29 28.77 11.57
CA PRO A 103 1.85 29.61 12.62
C PRO A 103 2.72 30.76 12.10
N GLN A 104 3.46 30.54 11.01
CA GLN A 104 4.32 31.56 10.39
C GLN A 104 3.49 32.70 9.78
N LYS A 105 2.36 32.38 9.12
CA LYS A 105 1.43 33.40 8.61
C LYS A 105 0.81 34.18 9.75
N VAL A 106 0.43 33.51 10.84
CA VAL A 106 -0.14 34.16 12.03
C VAL A 106 0.89 35.10 12.68
N MET A 107 2.15 34.69 12.82
CA MET A 107 3.19 35.55 13.38
C MET A 107 3.50 36.79 12.53
N ALA A 108 3.31 36.69 11.21
CA ALA A 108 3.53 37.79 10.28
C ALA A 108 2.33 38.75 10.15
N ALA A 109 1.14 38.36 10.62
CA ALA A 109 -0.07 39.15 10.54
C ALA A 109 -0.08 40.31 11.54
N ASP A 110 -0.86 41.36 11.25
CA ASP A 110 -1.01 42.49 12.15
C ASP A 110 -1.77 42.09 13.43
N ARG A 111 -1.27 42.54 14.58
CA ARG A 111 -1.80 42.13 15.89
C ARG A 111 -3.19 42.68 16.16
N ALA A 112 -3.49 43.89 15.68
CA ALA A 112 -4.80 44.49 15.84
C ALA A 112 -5.84 43.77 14.96
N GLU A 113 -5.44 43.39 13.74
CA GLU A 113 -6.28 42.58 12.85
C GLU A 113 -6.56 41.18 13.43
N LEU A 114 -5.54 40.52 14.00
CA LEU A 114 -5.70 39.22 14.67
C LEU A 114 -6.65 39.31 15.87
N ALA A 115 -6.47 40.34 16.71
CA ALA A 115 -7.32 40.57 17.87
C ALA A 115 -8.78 40.84 17.47
N GLN A 116 -8.99 41.62 16.41
CA GLN A 116 -10.33 41.88 15.86
C GLN A 116 -10.97 40.62 15.27
N LEU A 117 -10.22 39.84 14.49
CA LEU A 117 -10.67 38.58 13.89
C LEU A 117 -11.11 37.57 14.95
N LEU A 118 -10.35 37.48 16.05
CA LEU A 118 -10.60 36.54 17.13
C LEU A 118 -11.60 37.08 18.17
N GLY A 119 -11.85 38.39 18.19
CA GLY A 119 -12.73 39.06 19.14
C GLY A 119 -12.15 39.09 20.56
N VAL A 120 -10.84 39.37 20.67
CA VAL A 120 -10.06 39.34 21.92
C VAL A 120 -9.30 40.65 22.14
N ASP A 121 -8.96 40.95 23.38
CA ASP A 121 -8.16 42.11 23.81
C ASP A 121 -6.76 41.70 24.33
N GLY A 122 -6.44 40.40 24.29
CA GLY A 122 -5.11 39.86 24.57
C GLY A 122 -4.74 38.68 23.66
N LEU A 123 -3.47 38.61 23.27
CA LEU A 123 -2.91 37.57 22.39
C LEU A 123 -1.69 36.93 23.05
N ILE A 124 -1.68 35.60 23.14
CA ILE A 124 -0.51 34.83 23.57
C ILE A 124 0.15 34.19 22.35
N TYR A 125 1.38 34.61 22.08
CA TYR A 125 2.29 33.99 21.10
C TYR A 125 3.17 32.97 21.81
N GLY A 126 3.57 31.94 21.07
CA GLY A 126 4.50 30.94 21.59
C GLY A 126 5.39 30.32 20.53
N ASN A 127 6.58 29.93 20.95
CA ASN A 127 7.53 29.13 20.18
C ASN A 127 8.00 27.94 21.03
N ILE A 128 7.96 26.73 20.46
CA ILE A 128 8.45 25.53 21.12
C ILE A 128 9.94 25.42 20.84
N THR A 129 10.75 25.51 21.90
CA THR A 129 12.21 25.59 21.80
C THR A 129 12.88 24.23 22.04
N HIS A 130 12.26 23.36 22.84
CA HIS A 130 12.79 22.04 23.15
C HIS A 130 11.65 21.02 23.19
N TYR A 131 11.86 19.86 22.57
CA TYR A 131 10.98 18.70 22.62
C TYR A 131 11.78 17.46 22.23
N ASP A 132 12.67 17.03 23.13
CA ASP A 132 13.64 15.97 22.83
C ASP A 132 13.84 15.01 24.01
N LYS A 133 14.36 13.83 23.66
CA LYS A 133 14.75 12.79 24.61
C LYS A 133 16.21 12.41 24.34
N THR A 134 17.08 12.74 25.29
CA THR A 134 18.51 12.44 25.21
C THR A 134 18.84 11.20 26.07
N PHE A 135 19.51 10.20 25.49
CA PHE A 135 19.90 8.97 26.18
C PHE A 135 21.35 9.01 26.67
N ALA A 136 21.57 8.59 27.92
CA ALA A 136 22.88 8.39 28.54
C ALA A 136 22.93 7.01 29.23
N GLY A 137 23.28 5.97 28.47
CA GLY A 137 23.25 4.59 28.97
C GLY A 137 21.81 4.09 29.22
N ILE A 138 21.52 3.63 30.44
CA ILE A 138 20.15 3.23 30.86
C ILE A 138 19.26 4.43 31.24
N TYR A 139 19.80 5.65 31.21
CA TYR A 139 19.09 6.86 31.58
C TYR A 139 18.59 7.58 30.33
N ALA A 140 17.41 8.19 30.46
CA ALA A 140 16.91 9.13 29.48
C ALA A 140 16.44 10.41 30.15
N GLN A 141 16.95 11.53 29.65
CA GLN A 141 16.55 12.87 30.04
C GLN A 141 15.58 13.41 29.00
N ILE A 142 14.44 13.94 29.45
CA ILE A 142 13.45 14.59 28.62
C ILE A 142 13.59 16.10 28.79
N SER A 143 13.48 16.86 27.70
CA SER A 143 13.42 18.32 27.72
C SER A 143 12.20 18.82 26.97
N VAL A 144 11.39 19.66 27.61
CA VAL A 144 10.31 20.42 26.97
C VAL A 144 10.49 21.89 27.31
N GLY A 145 10.42 22.76 26.32
CA GLY A 145 10.68 24.18 26.51
C GLY A 145 9.86 25.07 25.58
N VAL A 146 9.49 26.24 26.09
CA VAL A 146 8.73 27.26 25.35
C VAL A 146 9.30 28.64 25.57
N GLU A 147 9.07 29.50 24.58
CA GLU A 147 9.17 30.94 24.69
C GLU A 147 7.77 31.51 24.45
N LEU A 148 7.23 32.25 25.41
CA LEU A 148 5.89 32.82 25.34
C LEU A 148 5.93 34.34 25.43
N SER A 149 5.01 35.00 24.74
CA SER A 149 4.78 36.43 24.81
C SER A 149 3.28 36.73 24.85
N PHE A 150 2.83 37.31 25.95
CA PHE A 150 1.47 37.79 26.14
C PHE A 150 1.43 39.29 25.88
N VAL A 151 0.69 39.69 24.85
CA VAL A 151 0.67 41.05 24.34
C VAL A 151 -0.74 41.56 24.13
N LYS A 152 -0.90 42.88 24.16
CA LYS A 152 -2.10 43.56 23.70
C LYS A 152 -2.09 43.78 22.19
N PRO A 153 -3.25 44.09 21.58
CA PRO A 153 -3.36 44.42 20.17
C PRO A 153 -2.45 45.59 19.73
N ASP A 154 -2.20 46.55 20.61
CA ASP A 154 -1.31 47.70 20.38
C ASP A 154 0.20 47.35 20.44
N GLY A 155 0.52 46.09 20.73
CA GLY A 155 1.88 45.57 20.83
C GLY A 155 2.55 45.75 22.18
N SER A 156 1.87 46.30 23.19
CA SER A 156 2.40 46.34 24.56
C SER A 156 2.52 44.93 25.15
N ILE A 157 3.69 44.62 25.70
CA ILE A 157 3.98 43.33 26.33
C ILE A 157 3.48 43.36 27.78
N ILE A 158 2.63 42.40 28.11
CA ILE A 158 2.07 42.19 29.44
C ILE A 158 2.99 41.25 30.23
N TRP A 159 3.39 40.15 29.59
CA TRP A 159 4.21 39.10 30.18
C TRP A 159 5.01 38.38 29.10
N SER A 160 6.25 38.02 29.40
CA SER A 160 7.06 37.18 28.52
C SER A 160 7.96 36.28 29.35
N VAL A 161 8.12 35.03 28.89
CA VAL A 161 8.89 34.00 29.59
C VAL A 161 9.59 33.09 28.59
N THR A 162 10.78 32.65 28.95
CA THR A 162 11.43 31.49 28.34
C THR A 162 11.72 30.49 29.44
N ASP A 163 11.22 29.27 29.30
CA ASP A 163 11.41 28.24 30.32
C ASP A 163 11.56 26.85 29.67
N VAL A 164 12.38 26.00 30.29
CA VAL A 164 12.69 24.65 29.84
C VAL A 164 12.64 23.73 31.05
N ARG A 165 11.71 22.78 31.03
CA ARG A 165 11.60 21.72 32.02
C ARG A 165 12.36 20.48 31.55
N ARG A 166 13.18 19.96 32.46
CA ARG A 166 13.94 18.72 32.28
C ARG A 166 13.43 17.69 33.28
N SER A 167 13.01 16.54 32.79
CA SER A 167 12.50 15.43 33.61
C SER A 167 13.24 14.12 33.31
N HIS A 168 13.02 13.11 34.15
CA HIS A 168 13.65 11.80 34.04
C HIS A 168 12.56 10.72 33.87
N ALA A 169 12.78 9.77 32.96
CA ALA A 169 11.83 8.68 32.70
C ALA A 169 12.00 7.51 33.69
N GLY A 170 10.88 6.99 34.23
CA GLY A 170 10.84 5.68 34.90
C GLY A 170 9.64 5.49 35.83
N GLY A 171 8.82 4.47 35.58
CA GLY A 171 7.71 4.05 36.45
C GLY A 171 6.54 3.42 35.69
N VAL A 172 5.92 2.40 36.27
CA VAL A 172 4.66 1.79 35.83
C VAL A 172 3.66 1.90 36.97
N SER A 173 2.50 2.54 36.73
CA SER A 173 1.41 2.58 37.70
C SER A 173 0.47 1.41 37.48
N THR A 174 -0.06 0.84 38.56
CA THR A 174 -1.08 -0.22 38.56
C THR A 174 -2.49 0.30 38.85
N SER A 175 -2.66 1.62 39.03
CA SER A 175 -4.00 2.22 39.20
C SER A 175 -4.83 2.12 37.92
N PRO A 176 -6.18 2.16 37.98
CA PRO A 176 -7.03 2.10 36.80
C PRO A 176 -6.68 3.16 35.73
N VAL A 177 -6.39 4.39 36.15
CA VAL A 177 -5.90 5.45 35.25
C VAL A 177 -4.48 5.13 34.76
N GLY A 178 -3.62 4.60 35.64
CA GLY A 178 -2.28 4.14 35.30
C GLY A 178 -2.25 3.07 34.21
N LEU A 179 -3.24 2.17 34.15
CA LEU A 179 -3.37 1.16 33.11
C LEU A 179 -3.69 1.77 31.74
N LEU A 180 -4.58 2.76 31.67
CA LEU A 180 -4.88 3.51 30.44
C LEU A 180 -3.65 4.26 29.93
N ILE A 181 -2.90 4.87 30.86
CA ILE A 181 -1.63 5.52 30.55
C ILE A 181 -0.60 4.51 30.00
N ASN A 182 -0.50 3.30 30.57
CA ASN A 182 0.41 2.26 30.08
C ASN A 182 0.05 1.78 28.67
N ALA A 183 -1.24 1.69 28.34
CA ALA A 183 -1.71 1.39 27.00
C ALA A 183 -1.24 2.47 26.00
N LEU A 184 -1.32 3.75 26.40
CA LEU A 184 -0.86 4.87 25.60
C LEU A 184 0.67 4.85 25.38
N ILE A 185 1.46 4.54 26.42
CA ILE A 185 2.92 4.35 26.30
C ILE A 185 3.27 3.24 25.31
N SER A 186 2.48 2.17 25.28
CA SER A 186 2.72 1.02 24.40
C SER A 186 2.56 1.38 22.92
N ALA A 187 1.81 2.45 22.61
CA ALA A 187 1.63 3.01 21.27
C ALA A 187 2.72 4.03 20.86
N LYS A 188 3.90 3.99 21.48
CA LYS A 188 5.00 4.99 21.39
C LYS A 188 5.35 5.50 19.98
N HIS A 189 5.19 4.70 18.94
CA HIS A 189 5.47 5.11 17.55
C HIS A 189 4.51 6.19 17.02
N LEU A 190 3.37 6.42 17.68
CA LEU A 190 2.29 7.30 17.19
C LEU A 190 2.22 8.67 17.89
N TYR A 191 2.64 8.79 19.17
CA TYR A 191 2.46 10.03 19.97
C TYR A 191 3.71 10.52 20.70
N GLY A 192 4.84 9.85 20.51
CA GLY A 192 6.06 10.14 21.25
C GLY A 192 6.06 9.54 22.65
N ASP A 193 7.02 9.96 23.47
CA ASP A 193 7.25 9.41 24.81
C ASP A 193 6.34 10.10 25.83
N LEU A 194 5.51 9.36 26.59
CA LEU A 194 4.62 9.95 27.63
C LEU A 194 5.34 10.91 28.58
N ASN A 195 6.62 10.67 28.83
CA ASN A 195 7.41 11.53 29.69
C ASN A 195 7.58 12.96 29.14
N LEU A 196 7.46 13.16 27.81
CA LEU A 196 7.37 14.48 27.17
C LEU A 196 6.05 15.18 27.52
N TYR A 197 4.93 14.46 27.54
CA TYR A 197 3.64 15.01 27.99
C TYR A 197 3.70 15.47 29.43
N ARG A 198 4.24 14.64 30.34
CA ARG A 198 4.41 15.01 31.74
C ARG A 198 5.31 16.23 31.91
N ALA A 199 6.40 16.31 31.14
CA ALA A 199 7.27 17.48 31.16
C ALA A 199 6.56 18.74 30.62
N ALA A 200 5.71 18.61 29.59
CA ALA A 200 4.88 19.70 29.09
C ALA A 200 3.81 20.12 30.12
N ASP A 201 3.23 19.18 30.85
CA ASP A 201 2.27 19.43 31.93
C ASP A 201 2.92 20.20 33.09
N ASP A 202 4.06 19.72 33.58
CA ASP A 202 4.84 20.40 34.63
C ASP A 202 5.21 21.82 34.21
N LEU A 203 5.64 22.00 32.96
CA LEU A 203 5.96 23.30 32.38
C LEU A 203 4.72 24.20 32.33
N GLY A 204 3.59 23.71 31.82
CA GLY A 204 2.36 24.48 31.71
C GLY A 204 1.80 24.92 33.06
N ARG A 205 1.82 24.02 34.06
CA ARG A 205 1.39 24.30 35.44
C ARG A 205 2.22 25.41 36.07
N ASP A 206 3.54 25.31 35.94
CA ASP A 206 4.47 26.30 36.46
C ASP A 206 4.31 27.65 35.76
N LEU A 207 4.20 27.67 34.43
CA LEU A 207 3.98 28.89 33.67
C LEU A 207 2.63 29.53 33.98
N ALA A 208 1.57 28.73 34.18
CA ALA A 208 0.29 29.25 34.62
C ALA A 208 0.43 29.92 35.98
N SER A 209 1.14 29.34 36.94
CA SER A 209 1.34 29.98 38.26
C SER A 209 2.00 31.36 38.19
N LYS A 210 2.80 31.62 37.14
CA LYS A 210 3.48 32.90 36.88
C LYS A 210 2.70 33.84 35.96
N LEU A 211 1.67 33.35 35.25
CA LEU A 211 0.87 34.18 34.35
C LEU A 211 0.05 35.17 35.19
N PRO A 212 0.18 36.50 34.97
CA PRO A 212 -0.64 37.48 35.67
C PRO A 212 -2.11 37.24 35.39
N GLU A 213 -3.00 37.61 36.31
CA GLU A 213 -4.45 37.44 36.14
C GLU A 213 -5.26 38.56 36.80
N PRO A 214 -6.44 38.93 36.25
CA PRO A 214 -7.35 39.89 36.88
C PRO A 214 -7.85 39.40 38.26
N ALA A 215 -8.09 40.33 39.17
CA ALA A 215 -8.64 40.03 40.49
C ALA A 215 -10.08 39.50 40.42
N VAL A 216 -10.39 38.45 41.18
CA VAL A 216 -11.74 37.88 41.30
C VAL A 216 -12.42 38.35 42.57
N LEU A 217 -13.68 38.79 42.45
CA LEU A 217 -14.58 38.96 43.58
C LEU A 217 -14.98 37.56 44.09
N ALA A 218 -14.37 37.14 45.21
CA ALA A 218 -14.63 35.94 46.00
C ALA A 218 -15.66 34.93 45.42
N GLN A 219 -15.16 33.98 44.62
CA GLN A 219 -15.86 32.72 44.31
C GLN A 219 -15.05 31.57 44.91
N SER A 220 -15.73 30.48 45.32
CA SER A 220 -15.07 29.29 45.88
C SER A 220 -14.06 28.70 44.89
N GLU A 221 -13.11 27.90 45.38
CA GLU A 221 -12.07 27.33 44.53
C GLU A 221 -12.68 26.35 43.51
N LYS A 222 -12.38 26.57 42.23
CA LYS A 222 -12.75 25.64 41.15
C LYS A 222 -11.97 24.33 41.34
N PRO A 223 -12.57 23.16 41.05
CA PRO A 223 -11.86 21.89 41.16
C PRO A 223 -10.66 21.84 40.20
N ALA A 224 -9.54 21.26 40.62
CA ALA A 224 -8.38 21.06 39.76
C ALA A 224 -8.54 19.80 38.89
N ILE A 225 -8.22 19.91 37.60
CA ILE A 225 -7.98 18.76 36.72
C ILE A 225 -6.49 18.76 36.37
N THR A 226 -5.85 17.63 36.52
CA THR A 226 -4.45 17.42 36.13
C THR A 226 -4.32 16.66 34.83
N ASP A 227 -5.26 15.78 34.50
CA ASP A 227 -5.21 15.05 33.23
C ASP A 227 -6.56 14.54 32.75
N VAL A 228 -6.68 14.36 31.43
CA VAL A 228 -7.82 13.69 30.78
C VAL A 228 -7.27 12.75 29.71
N ILE A 229 -7.59 11.47 29.84
CA ILE A 229 -7.01 10.38 29.05
C ILE A 229 -8.14 9.63 28.36
N HIS A 230 -7.92 9.16 27.14
CA HIS A 230 -8.80 8.21 26.47
C HIS A 230 -8.04 7.11 25.75
N SER A 231 -8.68 5.96 25.56
CA SER A 231 -8.06 4.79 24.90
C SER A 231 -8.01 4.89 23.37
N GLY A 232 -8.90 5.68 22.74
CA GLY A 232 -9.01 5.80 21.27
C GLY A 232 -7.94 6.66 20.59
N VAL A 233 -6.79 6.87 21.24
CA VAL A 233 -5.71 7.70 20.73
C VAL A 233 -4.97 6.97 19.59
N GLY A 234 -4.98 7.55 18.39
CA GLY A 234 -4.29 7.02 17.19
C GLY A 234 -4.91 5.76 16.60
N GLN A 235 -6.14 5.48 17.01
CA GLN A 235 -6.90 4.34 16.55
C GLN A 235 -8.13 4.87 15.81
N TYR A 236 -8.55 4.11 14.80
CA TYR A 236 -9.88 4.21 14.25
C TYR A 236 -10.70 3.13 14.96
N LEU A 237 -11.43 3.53 15.98
CA LEU A 237 -12.32 2.60 16.67
C LEU A 237 -13.49 2.26 15.75
N HIS A 238 -14.02 1.06 15.86
CA HIS A 238 -15.20 0.61 15.12
C HIS A 238 -16.21 -0.06 16.04
N TYR A 239 -17.32 -0.51 15.46
CA TYR A 239 -18.43 -1.12 16.17
C TYR A 239 -17.95 -2.29 17.04
N GLY A 240 -18.35 -2.26 18.31
CA GLY A 240 -17.98 -3.27 19.31
C GLY A 240 -16.73 -2.91 20.11
N ASP A 241 -15.95 -1.93 19.68
CA ASP A 241 -14.82 -1.44 20.47
C ASP A 241 -15.29 -0.72 21.73
N LYS A 242 -14.41 -0.73 22.74
CA LYS A 242 -14.63 -0.06 24.01
C LYS A 242 -13.73 1.17 24.10
N LEU A 243 -14.34 2.36 24.15
CA LEU A 243 -13.65 3.60 24.46
C LEU A 243 -13.66 3.81 25.97
N GLU A 244 -12.48 3.84 26.57
CA GLU A 244 -12.29 4.14 27.98
C GLU A 244 -11.78 5.57 28.13
N VAL A 245 -12.32 6.29 29.11
CA VAL A 245 -11.95 7.68 29.41
C VAL A 245 -11.68 7.81 30.90
N ALA A 246 -10.66 8.59 31.23
CA ALA A 246 -10.29 8.88 32.60
C ALA A 246 -10.02 10.37 32.83
N ILE A 247 -10.30 10.83 34.05
CA ILE A 247 -9.93 12.15 34.54
C ILE A 247 -9.14 11.97 35.83
N GLN A 248 -8.03 12.71 35.96
CA GLN A 248 -7.30 12.86 37.21
C GLN A 248 -7.45 14.29 37.74
N GLY A 249 -7.78 14.46 39.02
CA GLY A 249 -8.01 15.76 39.63
C GLY A 249 -8.33 15.69 41.12
N ASP A 250 -9.04 16.69 41.64
CA ASP A 250 -9.44 16.72 43.05
C ASP A 250 -10.42 15.58 43.39
N PRO A 251 -10.30 14.95 44.58
CA PRO A 251 -11.18 13.87 45.01
C PRO A 251 -12.59 14.33 45.39
N GLY A 252 -13.57 13.43 45.34
CA GLY A 252 -14.95 13.68 45.76
C GLY A 252 -15.78 14.59 44.84
N MET A 253 -15.36 14.77 43.58
CA MET A 253 -16.02 15.56 42.55
C MET A 253 -17.00 14.71 41.72
N THR A 254 -17.95 15.37 41.05
CA THR A 254 -18.74 14.75 39.96
C THR A 254 -17.95 14.88 38.66
N ALA A 255 -17.77 13.78 37.94
CA ALA A 255 -16.91 13.72 36.75
C ALA A 255 -17.68 13.25 35.51
N VAL A 256 -17.52 13.98 34.40
CA VAL A 256 -18.11 13.64 33.10
C VAL A 256 -17.09 13.92 32.00
N ALA A 257 -17.00 13.04 31.01
CA ALA A 257 -16.30 13.32 29.75
C ALA A 257 -17.31 13.72 28.67
N SER A 258 -17.04 14.81 27.96
CA SER A 258 -17.78 15.25 26.77
C SER A 258 -16.96 14.96 25.53
N ILE A 259 -17.56 14.27 24.56
CA ILE A 259 -16.91 13.86 23.32
C ILE A 259 -17.73 14.40 22.15
N ASP A 260 -17.08 15.19 21.30
CA ASP A 260 -17.72 15.77 20.12
C ASP A 260 -18.33 14.67 19.24
N GLY A 261 -19.63 14.77 18.94
CA GLY A 261 -20.36 13.80 18.12
C GLY A 261 -20.81 12.52 18.83
N LEU A 262 -20.26 12.20 20.01
CA LEU A 262 -20.62 11.01 20.79
C LEU A 262 -21.45 11.35 22.06
N GLY A 263 -21.35 12.58 22.57
CA GLY A 263 -22.11 13.05 23.73
C GLY A 263 -21.36 12.96 25.05
N LEU A 264 -22.08 12.72 26.14
CA LEU A 264 -21.53 12.69 27.50
C LEU A 264 -21.32 11.25 27.99
N VAL A 265 -20.19 11.02 28.67
CA VAL A 265 -19.84 9.76 29.34
C VAL A 265 -19.67 10.06 30.83
N ASP A 266 -20.56 9.51 31.64
CA ASP A 266 -20.47 9.62 33.10
C ASP A 266 -19.27 8.81 33.62
N LEU A 267 -18.50 9.41 34.54
CA LEU A 267 -17.31 8.78 35.12
C LEU A 267 -17.53 8.54 36.61
N THR A 268 -16.99 7.43 37.11
CA THR A 268 -17.04 7.06 38.53
C THR A 268 -15.67 7.20 39.17
N GLU A 269 -15.61 7.76 40.36
CA GLU A 269 -14.38 7.81 41.16
C GLU A 269 -13.99 6.40 41.61
N SER A 270 -12.90 5.88 41.06
CA SER A 270 -12.38 4.55 41.37
C SER A 270 -11.32 4.57 42.48
N SER A 271 -10.65 5.70 42.64
CA SER A 271 -9.73 6.01 43.75
C SER A 271 -9.77 7.52 43.97
N PRO A 272 -9.38 8.04 45.16
CA PRO A 272 -9.42 9.47 45.43
C PRO A 272 -8.74 10.30 44.33
N GLY A 273 -9.54 11.07 43.59
CA GLY A 273 -9.08 11.92 42.47
C GLY A 273 -8.88 11.21 41.14
N GLU A 274 -9.19 9.92 41.02
CA GLU A 274 -9.14 9.13 39.78
C GLU A 274 -10.55 8.69 39.34
N TYR A 275 -11.03 9.29 38.25
CA TYR A 275 -12.35 9.04 37.68
C TYR A 275 -12.22 8.25 36.39
N VAL A 276 -13.00 7.18 36.24
CA VAL A 276 -12.98 6.32 35.06
C VAL A 276 -14.39 6.02 34.56
N GLY A 277 -14.53 5.90 33.26
CA GLY A 277 -15.76 5.49 32.60
C GLY A 277 -15.47 4.91 31.23
N SER A 278 -16.49 4.30 30.63
CA SER A 278 -16.34 3.69 29.32
C SER A 278 -17.64 3.70 28.55
N ILE A 279 -17.52 3.76 27.23
CA ILE A 279 -18.62 3.66 26.29
C ILE A 279 -18.26 2.64 25.21
N ASN A 280 -19.22 1.77 24.87
CA ASN A 280 -19.08 0.88 23.73
C ASN A 280 -19.50 1.63 22.47
N ILE A 281 -18.70 1.49 21.42
CA ILE A 281 -18.96 2.14 20.14
C ILE A 281 -20.16 1.46 19.46
N ASP A 282 -21.17 2.25 19.14
CA ASP A 282 -22.35 1.79 18.42
C ASP A 282 -22.08 1.70 16.90
N ARG A 283 -23.01 1.08 16.15
CA ARG A 283 -22.85 0.86 14.71
C ARG A 283 -23.06 2.13 13.86
N ASN A 284 -23.70 3.16 14.42
CA ASN A 284 -24.16 4.32 13.66
C ASN A 284 -23.29 5.56 13.93
N THR A 285 -22.34 5.46 14.85
CA THR A 285 -21.41 6.53 15.18
C THR A 285 -20.26 6.51 14.19
N ASN A 286 -20.07 7.64 13.52
CA ASN A 286 -18.80 7.96 12.87
C ASN A 286 -18.38 9.31 13.39
N VAL A 287 -17.17 9.40 13.94
CA VAL A 287 -16.59 10.68 14.33
C VAL A 287 -15.18 10.76 13.78
N LYS A 288 -14.85 11.91 13.22
CA LYS A 288 -13.53 12.21 12.73
C LYS A 288 -12.97 13.36 13.54
N ASP A 289 -11.75 13.21 14.01
CA ASP A 289 -11.02 14.27 14.72
C ASP A 289 -11.79 14.82 15.93
N ALA A 290 -12.47 13.94 16.68
CA ALA A 290 -13.29 14.32 17.82
C ALA A 290 -12.43 14.67 19.06
N VAL A 291 -12.79 15.75 19.74
CA VAL A 291 -12.13 16.16 20.98
C VAL A 291 -12.78 15.48 22.17
N VAL A 292 -11.94 14.99 23.09
CA VAL A 292 -12.37 14.47 24.39
C VAL A 292 -12.09 15.52 25.46
N THR A 293 -13.13 16.02 26.13
CA THR A 293 -13.03 17.03 27.19
C THR A 293 -13.53 16.45 28.50
N GLY A 294 -12.67 16.37 29.50
CA GLY A 294 -13.06 16.01 30.86
C GLY A 294 -13.60 17.22 31.62
N ARG A 295 -14.61 17.01 32.48
CA ARG A 295 -15.18 18.04 33.34
C ARG A 295 -15.33 17.50 34.76
N LEU A 296 -14.83 18.27 35.73
CA LEU A 296 -15.09 18.06 37.16
C LEU A 296 -16.01 19.15 37.69
N GLN A 297 -16.91 18.77 38.59
CA GLN A 297 -17.83 19.66 39.27
C GLN A 297 -17.78 19.42 40.79
N ASN A 298 -17.62 20.50 41.54
CA ASN A 298 -17.66 20.46 43.00
C ASN A 298 -19.10 20.59 43.54
N SER A 299 -19.28 20.38 44.85
CA SER A 299 -20.59 20.44 45.51
C SER A 299 -21.25 21.83 45.48
N THR A 300 -20.48 22.89 45.27
CA THR A 300 -20.99 24.27 45.10
C THR A 300 -21.44 24.57 43.67
N GLY A 301 -21.31 23.59 42.76
CA GLY A 301 -21.74 23.68 41.37
C GLY A 301 -20.69 24.28 40.42
N GLN A 302 -19.51 24.65 40.92
CA GLN A 302 -18.43 25.16 40.07
C GLN A 302 -17.77 24.04 39.30
N THR A 303 -17.34 24.35 38.07
CA THR A 303 -16.79 23.35 37.16
C THR A 303 -15.49 23.79 36.51
N THR A 304 -14.63 22.80 36.28
CA THR A 304 -13.41 22.93 35.47
C THR A 304 -13.49 21.96 34.33
N SER A 305 -12.97 22.35 33.16
CA SER A 305 -12.90 21.51 31.97
C SER A 305 -11.45 21.43 31.47
N TRP A 306 -11.09 20.27 30.93
CA TRP A 306 -9.75 19.97 30.44
C TRP A 306 -9.84 19.15 29.17
N ILE A 307 -9.12 19.57 28.13
CA ILE A 307 -9.10 18.88 26.85
C ILE A 307 -8.00 17.83 26.89
N SER A 308 -8.28 16.60 26.46
CA SER A 308 -7.26 15.56 26.32
C SER A 308 -6.09 16.07 25.45
N PRO A 309 -4.86 16.12 25.97
CA PRO A 309 -3.71 16.54 25.19
C PRO A 309 -3.21 15.42 24.26
N TYR A 310 -3.67 14.18 24.44
CA TYR A 310 -3.06 12.98 23.87
C TYR A 310 -3.45 12.65 22.43
N GLY A 311 -4.45 13.32 21.85
CA GLY A 311 -4.84 13.08 20.47
C GLY A 311 -6.32 13.31 20.25
N LEU A 312 -6.74 13.17 19.00
CA LEU A 312 -8.14 13.19 18.61
C LEU A 312 -8.67 11.76 18.51
N LEU A 313 -9.96 11.61 18.74
CA LEU A 313 -10.68 10.35 18.63
C LEU A 313 -11.22 10.19 17.20
N ASN A 314 -10.95 9.04 16.58
CA ASN A 314 -11.57 8.62 15.34
C ASN A 314 -12.41 7.37 15.58
N ILE A 315 -13.66 7.41 15.11
CA ILE A 315 -14.55 6.25 15.04
C ILE A 315 -14.99 6.13 13.60
N ASP A 316 -14.72 4.98 12.99
CA ASP A 316 -15.12 4.68 11.63
C ASP A 316 -15.75 3.28 11.53
N ASN A 317 -17.04 3.29 11.23
CA ASN A 317 -17.91 2.15 11.04
C ASN A 317 -18.28 1.95 9.57
N THR A 318 -17.67 2.70 8.66
CA THR A 318 -18.02 2.73 7.25
C THR A 318 -17.04 1.88 6.47
N PRO A 319 -17.44 0.70 5.96
CA PRO A 319 -16.54 -0.09 5.13
C PRO A 319 -16.15 0.67 3.86
N PRO A 320 -14.91 0.49 3.37
CA PRO A 320 -14.47 1.13 2.14
C PRO A 320 -15.29 0.66 0.95
N ALA A 321 -15.36 1.51 -0.07
CA ALA A 321 -16.02 1.18 -1.32
C ALA A 321 -15.31 0.02 -2.03
N ALA A 322 -16.05 -0.69 -2.89
CA ALA A 322 -15.46 -1.72 -3.74
C ALA A 322 -14.44 -1.10 -4.71
N VAL A 323 -13.29 -1.79 -4.90
CA VAL A 323 -12.26 -1.30 -5.82
C VAL A 323 -12.79 -1.24 -7.25
N THR A 324 -12.33 -0.26 -8.01
CA THR A 324 -12.77 0.02 -9.39
C THR A 324 -11.62 -0.10 -10.38
N ASN A 325 -11.95 -0.06 -11.68
CA ASN A 325 -10.98 -0.08 -12.78
C ASN A 325 -9.94 -1.20 -12.67
N VAL A 326 -10.40 -2.41 -12.32
CA VAL A 326 -9.55 -3.59 -12.22
C VAL A 326 -9.02 -3.95 -13.61
N THR A 327 -7.71 -3.96 -13.74
CA THR A 327 -7.00 -4.36 -14.95
C THR A 327 -6.21 -5.64 -14.69
N THR A 328 -6.11 -6.48 -15.72
CA THR A 328 -5.36 -7.74 -15.67
C THR A 328 -4.36 -7.77 -16.82
N GLU A 329 -3.14 -8.20 -16.52
CA GLU A 329 -2.05 -8.35 -17.47
C GLU A 329 -1.53 -9.79 -17.37
N SER A 330 -1.63 -10.53 -18.47
CA SER A 330 -1.14 -11.92 -18.54
C SER A 330 0.38 -11.96 -18.48
N ARG A 331 0.95 -12.99 -17.86
CA ARG A 331 2.38 -13.31 -17.88
C ARG A 331 2.57 -14.81 -17.90
N ASP A 332 3.76 -15.25 -18.30
CA ASP A 332 4.10 -16.66 -18.25
C ASP A 332 4.03 -17.19 -16.80
N GLY A 333 3.06 -18.05 -16.53
CA GLY A 333 2.78 -18.62 -15.22
C GLY A 333 2.29 -17.62 -14.16
N ALA A 334 1.84 -16.44 -14.58
CA ALA A 334 1.44 -15.37 -13.66
C ALA A 334 0.39 -14.40 -14.24
N VAL A 335 -0.26 -13.66 -13.35
CA VAL A 335 -1.14 -12.53 -13.70
C VAL A 335 -0.79 -11.35 -12.81
N ARG A 336 -0.64 -10.17 -13.42
CA ARG A 336 -0.55 -8.91 -12.70
C ARG A 336 -1.91 -8.21 -12.68
N LEU A 337 -2.31 -7.78 -11.49
CA LEU A 337 -3.54 -7.07 -11.18
C LEU A 337 -3.19 -5.63 -10.80
N ALA A 338 -4.02 -4.69 -11.23
CA ALA A 338 -4.00 -3.31 -10.74
C ALA A 338 -5.43 -2.77 -10.68
N TRP A 339 -5.72 -1.90 -9.72
CA TRP A 339 -7.05 -1.35 -9.46
C TRP A 339 -6.96 0.05 -8.85
N GLN A 340 -8.12 0.66 -8.59
CA GLN A 340 -8.24 1.97 -7.95
C GLN A 340 -9.17 1.89 -6.74
N SER A 341 -8.89 2.71 -5.72
CA SER A 341 -9.74 2.96 -4.55
C SER A 341 -10.14 4.44 -4.52
N SER A 342 -11.33 4.73 -4.00
CA SER A 342 -11.81 6.11 -3.79
C SER A 342 -11.60 6.62 -2.38
N ASP A 343 -11.45 5.72 -1.41
CA ASP A 343 -11.28 6.06 0.00
C ASP A 343 -9.81 6.35 0.31
N ASP A 344 -9.58 7.36 1.15
CA ASP A 344 -8.25 7.86 1.51
C ASP A 344 -7.61 7.11 2.70
N ASP A 345 -8.40 6.29 3.40
CA ASP A 345 -8.04 5.59 4.64
C ASP A 345 -7.86 4.08 4.45
N ILE A 346 -7.56 3.64 3.23
CA ILE A 346 -7.28 2.23 2.94
C ILE A 346 -5.97 1.79 3.63
N ALA A 347 -6.08 0.83 4.54
CA ALA A 347 -4.93 0.18 5.18
C ALA A 347 -4.32 -0.94 4.31
N GLY A 348 -5.11 -1.58 3.45
CA GLY A 348 -4.61 -2.60 2.54
C GLY A 348 -5.70 -3.34 1.77
N TYR A 349 -5.27 -4.36 1.04
CA TYR A 349 -6.12 -5.16 0.17
C TYR A 349 -5.89 -6.65 0.36
N ALA A 350 -6.98 -7.42 0.36
CA ALA A 350 -6.92 -8.87 0.29
C ALA A 350 -7.30 -9.36 -1.11
N ILE A 351 -6.49 -10.27 -1.66
CA ILE A 351 -6.68 -10.89 -2.97
C ILE A 351 -7.03 -12.36 -2.74
N GLY A 352 -8.29 -12.70 -2.93
CA GLY A 352 -8.81 -14.07 -2.86
C GLY A 352 -8.71 -14.80 -4.19
N VAL A 353 -8.34 -16.08 -4.16
CA VAL A 353 -8.36 -17.01 -5.30
C VAL A 353 -9.42 -18.07 -5.05
N ALA A 354 -10.39 -18.18 -5.95
CA ALA A 354 -11.50 -19.13 -5.86
C ALA A 354 -11.42 -20.21 -6.95
N PRO A 355 -12.02 -21.40 -6.73
CA PRO A 355 -12.06 -22.46 -7.72
C PRO A 355 -13.02 -22.19 -8.89
N ASN A 356 -14.01 -21.31 -8.71
CA ASN A 356 -14.96 -20.88 -9.73
C ASN A 356 -15.51 -19.48 -9.38
N GLU A 357 -16.31 -18.90 -10.28
CA GLU A 357 -16.82 -17.52 -10.18
C GLU A 357 -17.65 -17.25 -8.92
N THR A 358 -18.36 -18.25 -8.39
CA THR A 358 -19.32 -18.10 -7.30
C THR A 358 -18.80 -18.60 -5.95
N ALA A 359 -17.77 -19.45 -5.96
CA ALA A 359 -17.18 -19.99 -4.75
C ALA A 359 -16.49 -18.91 -3.90
N MET A 360 -16.33 -19.23 -2.61
CA MET A 360 -15.49 -18.45 -1.70
C MET A 360 -14.01 -18.70 -2.00
N PRO A 361 -13.12 -17.72 -1.74
CA PRO A 361 -11.69 -17.90 -1.89
C PRO A 361 -11.16 -19.07 -1.04
N THR A 362 -10.32 -19.91 -1.64
CA THR A 362 -9.60 -20.98 -0.93
C THR A 362 -8.18 -20.57 -0.56
N ARG A 363 -7.65 -19.53 -1.20
CA ARG A 363 -6.36 -18.91 -0.90
C ARG A 363 -6.55 -17.40 -0.86
N THR A 364 -5.88 -16.72 0.07
CA THR A 364 -5.93 -15.27 0.21
C THR A 364 -4.52 -14.72 0.36
N TYR A 365 -4.24 -13.62 -0.34
CA TYR A 365 -3.00 -12.86 -0.30
C TYR A 365 -3.28 -11.45 0.18
N GLN A 366 -2.25 -10.76 0.68
CA GLN A 366 -2.34 -9.37 1.13
C GLN A 366 -1.47 -8.48 0.24
N SER A 367 -1.93 -7.25 0.00
CA SER A 367 -1.16 -6.21 -0.66
C SER A 367 -1.40 -4.87 0.02
N ALA A 368 -0.33 -4.12 0.30
CA ALA A 368 -0.42 -2.74 0.75
C ALA A 368 -0.66 -1.75 -0.41
N ASN A 369 -0.43 -2.19 -1.65
CA ASN A 369 -0.56 -1.36 -2.84
C ASN A 369 -1.81 -1.76 -3.63
N ALA A 370 -2.34 -0.82 -4.44
CA ALA A 370 -3.43 -1.07 -5.38
C ALA A 370 -2.99 -1.89 -6.62
N SER A 371 -2.11 -2.86 -6.41
CA SER A 371 -1.63 -3.82 -7.40
C SER A 371 -1.11 -5.09 -6.73
N PHE A 372 -1.12 -6.20 -7.45
CA PHE A 372 -0.61 -7.48 -6.97
C PHE A 372 -0.24 -8.39 -8.15
N THR A 373 0.83 -9.18 -8.01
CA THR A 373 1.21 -10.18 -9.02
C THR A 373 1.04 -11.58 -8.42
N LEU A 374 0.10 -12.34 -8.99
CA LEU A 374 -0.12 -13.74 -8.65
C LEU A 374 0.74 -14.63 -9.54
N THR A 375 1.58 -15.47 -8.96
CA THR A 375 2.51 -16.37 -9.67
C THR A 375 2.19 -17.84 -9.41
N GLY A 376 2.78 -18.75 -10.18
CA GLY A 376 2.59 -20.19 -10.02
C GLY A 376 1.24 -20.66 -10.56
N LEU A 377 0.77 -20.00 -11.62
CA LEU A 377 -0.45 -20.34 -12.33
C LEU A 377 -0.13 -21.22 -13.53
N ASP A 378 -1.06 -22.09 -13.89
CA ASP A 378 -1.02 -22.78 -15.17
C ASP A 378 -1.47 -21.81 -16.27
N ASN A 379 -0.68 -21.70 -17.35
CA ASN A 379 -1.06 -20.87 -18.48
C ASN A 379 -2.35 -21.40 -19.14
N PHE A 380 -3.13 -20.47 -19.67
CA PHE A 380 -4.40 -20.68 -20.37
C PHE A 380 -5.55 -21.22 -19.51
N ALA A 381 -5.32 -21.49 -18.22
CA ALA A 381 -6.38 -21.81 -17.27
C ALA A 381 -7.01 -20.51 -16.71
N PRO A 382 -8.36 -20.42 -16.60
CA PRO A 382 -9.00 -19.31 -15.94
C PRO A 382 -8.73 -19.33 -14.43
N VAL A 383 -8.46 -18.16 -13.87
CA VAL A 383 -8.27 -17.94 -12.44
C VAL A 383 -9.31 -16.93 -11.97
N TYR A 384 -10.11 -17.34 -10.98
CA TYR A 384 -11.19 -16.54 -10.43
C TYR A 384 -10.69 -15.80 -9.19
N LEU A 385 -10.72 -14.48 -9.24
CA LEU A 385 -10.09 -13.61 -8.27
C LEU A 385 -11.13 -12.68 -7.63
N SER A 386 -10.91 -12.33 -6.37
CA SER A 386 -11.66 -11.30 -5.67
C SER A 386 -10.72 -10.35 -4.96
N ILE A 387 -10.98 -9.05 -5.05
CA ILE A 387 -10.22 -8.00 -4.37
C ILE A 387 -11.13 -7.31 -3.38
N THR A 388 -10.74 -7.25 -2.11
CA THR A 388 -11.43 -6.49 -1.05
C THR A 388 -10.46 -5.48 -0.46
N ALA A 389 -10.93 -4.27 -0.22
CA ALA A 389 -10.18 -3.26 0.52
C ALA A 389 -10.52 -3.35 2.02
N THR A 390 -9.55 -2.99 2.85
CA THR A 390 -9.70 -2.87 4.30
C THR A 390 -9.18 -1.50 4.71
N ASP A 391 -9.97 -0.74 5.45
CA ASP A 391 -9.58 0.58 5.96
C ASP A 391 -8.72 0.48 7.23
N HIS A 392 -8.29 1.63 7.76
CA HIS A 392 -7.52 1.72 9.01
C HIS A 392 -8.30 1.34 10.27
N ALA A 393 -9.64 1.35 10.22
CA ALA A 393 -10.50 0.82 11.27
C ALA A 393 -10.63 -0.71 11.19
N GLY A 394 -10.18 -1.34 10.11
CA GLY A 394 -10.34 -2.76 9.88
C GLY A 394 -11.70 -3.15 9.29
N ASN A 395 -12.54 -2.20 8.87
CA ASN A 395 -13.75 -2.54 8.15
C ASN A 395 -13.39 -3.08 6.76
N VAL A 396 -14.13 -4.10 6.32
CA VAL A 396 -13.86 -4.79 5.06
C VAL A 396 -14.92 -4.40 4.04
N GLY A 397 -14.47 -3.82 2.92
CA GLY A 397 -15.31 -3.42 1.81
C GLY A 397 -15.88 -4.60 1.03
N SER A 398 -16.79 -4.31 0.10
CA SER A 398 -17.35 -5.33 -0.80
C SER A 398 -16.32 -5.87 -1.79
N ALA A 399 -16.40 -7.16 -2.10
CA ALA A 399 -15.46 -7.81 -3.01
C ALA A 399 -15.73 -7.46 -4.48
N THR A 400 -14.71 -6.99 -5.18
CA THR A 400 -14.71 -6.88 -6.65
C THR A 400 -14.16 -8.18 -7.25
N ARG A 401 -14.98 -8.89 -8.03
CA ARG A 401 -14.59 -10.16 -8.67
C ARG A 401 -14.09 -9.92 -10.10
N VAL A 402 -13.04 -10.65 -10.49
CA VAL A 402 -12.47 -10.63 -11.84
C VAL A 402 -11.98 -12.02 -12.24
N THR A 403 -12.13 -12.38 -13.50
CA THR A 403 -11.53 -13.58 -14.08
C THR A 403 -10.30 -13.18 -14.87
N ALA A 404 -9.17 -13.81 -14.60
CA ALA A 404 -7.92 -13.58 -15.30
C ALA A 404 -7.36 -14.88 -15.87
N ILE A 405 -6.42 -14.77 -16.82
CA ILE A 405 -5.75 -15.91 -17.45
C ILE A 405 -4.25 -15.60 -17.52
N ALA A 406 -3.42 -16.50 -17.00
CA ALA A 406 -1.98 -16.48 -17.22
C ALA A 406 -1.67 -16.94 -18.65
N ALA A 407 -0.72 -16.28 -19.32
CA ALA A 407 -0.32 -16.65 -20.67
C ALA A 407 1.07 -16.05 -20.97
N PRO A 408 1.90 -16.71 -21.80
CA PRO A 408 3.23 -16.20 -22.12
C PRO A 408 3.23 -14.81 -22.78
N ASP A 409 2.18 -14.48 -23.55
CA ASP A 409 2.00 -13.16 -24.14
C ASP A 409 1.10 -12.29 -23.27
N ALA A 410 1.61 -11.12 -22.85
CA ALA A 410 0.90 -10.20 -21.97
C ALA A 410 -0.38 -9.61 -22.57
N ARG A 411 -0.51 -9.66 -23.90
CA ARG A 411 -1.68 -9.17 -24.63
C ARG A 411 -2.84 -10.17 -24.61
N TYR A 412 -2.65 -11.39 -24.12
CA TYR A 412 -3.67 -12.44 -24.17
C TYR A 412 -4.96 -12.09 -23.42
N GLY A 413 -4.83 -11.51 -22.22
CA GLY A 413 -5.96 -11.10 -21.39
C GLY A 413 -6.89 -10.08 -22.09
N MET A 414 -6.30 -9.17 -22.88
CA MET A 414 -7.03 -8.11 -23.59
C MET A 414 -7.41 -8.45 -25.05
N ALA A 415 -6.90 -9.56 -25.58
CA ALA A 415 -7.17 -9.96 -26.96
C ALA A 415 -8.65 -10.28 -27.19
N THR A 416 -9.20 -9.81 -28.31
CA THR A 416 -10.60 -10.11 -28.69
C THR A 416 -10.73 -11.53 -29.22
N ALA A 417 -11.87 -12.18 -29.00
CA ALA A 417 -12.08 -13.53 -29.53
C ALA A 417 -12.07 -13.52 -31.07
N LEU A 418 -11.33 -14.45 -31.67
CA LEU A 418 -11.37 -14.73 -33.10
C LEU A 418 -12.75 -15.31 -33.45
N PRO A 419 -13.41 -14.87 -34.53
CA PRO A 419 -14.65 -15.48 -35.00
C PRO A 419 -14.42 -16.94 -35.45
N ALA A 420 -15.41 -17.82 -35.20
CA ALA A 420 -15.32 -19.23 -35.58
C ALA A 420 -15.09 -19.43 -37.09
N ASN A 421 -15.72 -18.61 -37.95
CA ASN A 421 -15.36 -18.55 -39.37
C ASN A 421 -14.31 -17.44 -39.56
N LEU A 422 -13.14 -17.79 -40.06
CA LEU A 422 -12.04 -16.83 -40.18
C LEU A 422 -12.43 -15.69 -41.16
N PRO A 423 -12.24 -14.43 -40.76
CA PRO A 423 -12.42 -13.31 -41.66
C PRO A 423 -11.29 -13.27 -42.69
N ALA A 424 -11.55 -12.66 -43.85
CA ALA A 424 -10.52 -12.45 -44.87
C ALA A 424 -9.29 -11.65 -44.34
N VAL A 425 -9.50 -10.82 -43.30
CA VAL A 425 -8.44 -10.05 -42.63
C VAL A 425 -8.61 -10.15 -41.12
N ILE A 426 -7.55 -10.55 -40.44
CA ILE A 426 -7.41 -10.49 -38.99
C ILE A 426 -6.57 -9.25 -38.68
N SER A 427 -7.18 -8.25 -38.05
CA SER A 427 -6.57 -7.00 -37.61
C SER A 427 -6.71 -6.85 -36.09
N GLY A 428 -5.83 -6.02 -35.50
CA GLY A 428 -5.72 -5.89 -34.05
C GLY A 428 -5.27 -7.19 -33.38
N ILE A 429 -5.45 -7.28 -32.06
CA ILE A 429 -5.01 -8.43 -31.26
C ILE A 429 -6.20 -9.37 -31.06
N GLN A 430 -6.15 -10.53 -31.72
CA GLN A 430 -7.19 -11.56 -31.62
C GLN A 430 -6.65 -12.86 -31.02
N LYS A 431 -7.52 -13.63 -30.37
CA LYS A 431 -7.19 -14.94 -29.80
C LYS A 431 -8.13 -16.04 -30.27
N ALA A 432 -7.54 -17.20 -30.59
CA ALA A 432 -8.24 -18.45 -30.82
C ALA A 432 -8.07 -19.35 -29.59
N THR A 433 -9.18 -19.84 -29.03
CA THR A 433 -9.22 -20.63 -27.79
C THR A 433 -9.69 -22.05 -28.07
N ALA A 434 -9.28 -23.02 -27.26
CA ALA A 434 -9.72 -24.41 -27.43
C ALA A 434 -11.25 -24.56 -27.32
N LEU A 435 -11.88 -23.83 -26.39
CA LEU A 435 -13.34 -23.82 -26.20
C LEU A 435 -14.10 -23.04 -27.29
N GLY A 436 -13.44 -22.13 -28.00
CA GLY A 436 -14.06 -21.35 -29.08
C GLY A 436 -14.04 -22.06 -30.44
N GLY A 437 -13.22 -23.10 -30.59
CA GLY A 437 -13.09 -23.87 -31.82
C GLY A 437 -14.21 -24.92 -32.04
N PRO A 438 -14.21 -25.58 -33.21
CA PRO A 438 -13.22 -25.45 -34.28
C PRO A 438 -13.36 -24.12 -35.05
N TYR A 439 -12.22 -23.63 -35.53
CA TYR A 439 -12.11 -22.44 -36.36
C TYR A 439 -12.03 -22.83 -37.84
N PHE A 440 -12.95 -22.33 -38.66
CA PHE A 440 -13.10 -22.68 -40.06
C PHE A 440 -12.35 -21.66 -40.95
N LEU A 441 -11.30 -22.13 -41.61
CA LEU A 441 -10.60 -21.43 -42.67
C LEU A 441 -11.25 -21.79 -44.01
N GLY A 442 -12.34 -21.09 -44.33
CA GLY A 442 -13.15 -21.36 -45.52
C GLY A 442 -12.74 -20.58 -46.77
N VAL A 443 -11.96 -19.51 -46.61
CA VAL A 443 -11.47 -18.61 -47.65
C VAL A 443 -10.04 -18.22 -47.33
N ASP A 444 -9.32 -17.67 -48.31
CA ASP A 444 -8.04 -17.03 -48.06
C ASP A 444 -8.20 -15.92 -47.01
N SER A 445 -7.49 -16.12 -45.91
CA SER A 445 -7.48 -15.24 -44.76
C SER A 445 -6.07 -14.73 -44.57
N ARG A 446 -5.91 -13.51 -44.08
CA ARG A 446 -4.60 -12.99 -43.73
C ARG A 446 -4.59 -12.36 -42.35
N ILE A 447 -3.53 -12.63 -41.58
CA ILE A 447 -3.15 -11.79 -40.46
C ILE A 447 -2.51 -10.55 -41.07
N GLY A 448 -3.23 -9.43 -41.06
CA GLY A 448 -2.77 -8.17 -41.62
C GLY A 448 -1.50 -7.69 -40.94
N SER A 449 -0.77 -6.76 -41.55
CA SER A 449 0.47 -6.24 -40.96
C SER A 449 0.26 -5.62 -39.57
N ASP A 450 -0.93 -5.15 -39.24
CA ASP A 450 -1.34 -4.62 -37.92
C ASP A 450 -1.96 -5.70 -36.99
N GLY A 451 -2.13 -6.92 -37.50
CA GLY A 451 -2.77 -8.03 -36.79
C GLY A 451 -1.80 -8.84 -35.93
N VAL A 452 -2.33 -9.35 -34.83
CA VAL A 452 -1.68 -10.33 -33.94
C VAL A 452 -2.68 -11.45 -33.68
N LEU A 453 -2.31 -12.69 -34.02
CA LEU A 453 -3.11 -13.86 -33.68
C LEU A 453 -2.42 -14.68 -32.58
N LEU A 454 -3.09 -14.82 -31.44
CA LEU A 454 -2.67 -15.67 -30.33
C LEU A 454 -3.50 -16.96 -30.33
N VAL A 455 -2.88 -18.13 -30.34
CA VAL A 455 -3.58 -19.42 -30.45
C VAL A 455 -3.26 -20.30 -29.25
N GLU A 456 -4.28 -20.55 -28.44
CA GLU A 456 -4.23 -21.38 -27.23
C GLU A 456 -3.91 -22.85 -27.55
N PRO A 457 -3.22 -23.60 -26.65
CA PRO A 457 -3.08 -25.05 -26.80
C PRO A 457 -4.43 -25.75 -26.95
N GLY A 458 -4.48 -26.79 -27.77
CA GLY A 458 -5.71 -27.55 -28.04
C GLY A 458 -6.66 -26.93 -29.06
N THR A 459 -6.34 -25.75 -29.60
CA THR A 459 -7.14 -25.11 -30.65
C THR A 459 -7.18 -25.95 -31.92
N ARG A 460 -8.37 -26.07 -32.54
CA ARG A 460 -8.56 -26.80 -33.80
C ARG A 460 -8.95 -25.88 -34.95
N PHE A 461 -8.26 -25.99 -36.07
CA PHE A 461 -8.59 -25.39 -37.36
C PHE A 461 -9.13 -26.44 -38.32
N VAL A 462 -10.20 -26.09 -39.03
CA VAL A 462 -10.76 -26.85 -40.15
C VAL A 462 -10.51 -26.06 -41.42
N VAL A 463 -9.70 -26.61 -42.32
CA VAL A 463 -9.23 -25.94 -43.53
C VAL A 463 -9.99 -26.47 -44.75
N SER A 464 -10.57 -25.57 -45.53
CA SER A 464 -11.21 -25.90 -46.81
C SER A 464 -10.16 -26.11 -47.92
N PRO A 465 -10.47 -26.92 -48.96
CA PRO A 465 -9.62 -27.01 -50.15
C PRO A 465 -9.32 -25.63 -50.75
N GLY A 466 -8.07 -25.36 -51.09
CA GLY A 466 -7.62 -24.09 -51.66
C GLY A 466 -7.64 -22.88 -50.72
N ALA A 467 -8.02 -23.01 -49.45
CA ALA A 467 -7.98 -21.91 -48.49
C ALA A 467 -6.63 -21.87 -47.75
N GLN A 468 -6.09 -20.67 -47.56
CA GLN A 468 -4.83 -20.46 -46.85
C GLN A 468 -4.90 -19.33 -45.81
N LEU A 469 -4.12 -19.45 -44.73
CA LEU A 469 -3.85 -18.36 -43.80
C LEU A 469 -2.48 -17.74 -44.08
N THR A 470 -2.48 -16.56 -44.69
CA THR A 470 -1.27 -15.76 -44.91
C THR A 470 -0.91 -14.94 -43.67
N VAL A 471 0.34 -14.98 -43.23
CA VAL A 471 0.84 -14.26 -42.05
C VAL A 471 1.71 -13.09 -42.50
N GLN A 472 1.16 -11.87 -42.43
CA GLN A 472 1.90 -10.61 -42.64
C GLN A 472 2.13 -9.85 -41.32
N GLY A 473 1.31 -10.14 -40.30
CA GLY A 473 1.43 -9.62 -38.94
C GLY A 473 2.19 -10.57 -38.00
N GLU A 474 1.75 -10.67 -36.75
CA GLU A 474 2.28 -11.61 -35.76
C GLU A 474 1.41 -12.85 -35.60
N LEU A 475 2.03 -14.00 -35.37
CA LEU A 475 1.35 -15.25 -35.05
C LEU A 475 2.06 -15.95 -33.90
N HIS A 476 1.34 -16.28 -32.85
CA HIS A 476 1.87 -17.01 -31.70
C HIS A 476 0.96 -18.20 -31.41
N MET A 477 1.43 -19.41 -31.71
CA MET A 477 0.76 -20.66 -31.36
C MET A 477 1.44 -21.29 -30.15
N PHE A 478 0.64 -21.63 -29.14
CA PHE A 478 1.11 -22.14 -27.85
C PHE A 478 0.75 -23.62 -27.66
N GLY A 479 0.75 -24.40 -28.75
CA GLY A 479 0.49 -25.84 -28.70
C GLY A 479 1.50 -26.57 -27.83
N THR A 480 1.04 -27.62 -27.18
CA THR A 480 1.88 -28.51 -26.36
C THR A 480 1.76 -29.94 -26.85
N LYS A 481 2.63 -30.83 -26.36
CA LYS A 481 2.55 -32.26 -26.72
C LYS A 481 1.23 -32.92 -26.27
N SER A 482 0.68 -32.51 -25.12
CA SER A 482 -0.60 -33.02 -24.62
C SER A 482 -1.80 -32.35 -25.28
N ASN A 483 -1.69 -31.05 -25.59
CA ASN A 483 -2.74 -30.24 -26.21
C ASN A 483 -2.16 -29.50 -27.42
N PRO A 484 -1.97 -30.18 -28.57
CA PRO A 484 -1.44 -29.54 -29.78
C PRO A 484 -2.47 -28.59 -30.39
N VAL A 485 -1.99 -27.60 -31.14
CA VAL A 485 -2.83 -26.89 -32.11
C VAL A 485 -2.97 -27.79 -33.32
N VAL A 486 -4.20 -28.02 -33.79
CA VAL A 486 -4.47 -29.01 -34.84
C VAL A 486 -5.05 -28.33 -36.07
N ALA A 487 -4.49 -28.56 -37.25
CA ALA A 487 -5.11 -28.18 -38.52
C ALA A 487 -5.50 -29.44 -39.31
N THR A 488 -6.78 -29.52 -39.69
CA THR A 488 -7.36 -30.68 -40.40
C THR A 488 -8.24 -30.23 -41.56
N ALA A 489 -8.37 -31.03 -42.61
CA ALA A 489 -9.42 -30.83 -43.61
C ALA A 489 -10.82 -30.98 -42.99
N ALA A 490 -11.81 -30.40 -43.66
CA ALA A 490 -13.19 -30.82 -43.46
C ALA A 490 -13.37 -32.32 -43.80
N SER A 491 -14.35 -32.97 -43.17
CA SER A 491 -14.56 -34.43 -43.29
C SER A 491 -14.68 -34.86 -44.77
N GLY A 492 -13.89 -35.88 -45.14
CA GLY A 492 -13.87 -36.43 -46.50
C GLY A 492 -13.14 -35.57 -47.54
N GLN A 493 -12.49 -34.48 -47.13
CA GLN A 493 -11.71 -33.61 -48.01
C GLN A 493 -10.21 -33.70 -47.72
N THR A 494 -9.41 -33.10 -48.60
CA THR A 494 -8.00 -32.79 -48.38
C THR A 494 -7.83 -31.28 -48.52
N PHE A 495 -6.74 -30.74 -48.00
CA PHE A 495 -6.42 -29.32 -48.18
C PHE A 495 -4.97 -29.18 -48.61
N ASP A 496 -4.71 -28.16 -49.42
CA ASP A 496 -3.40 -27.96 -50.02
C ASP A 496 -2.45 -27.35 -49.01
N GLU A 497 -2.81 -26.23 -48.38
CA GLU A 497 -1.90 -25.42 -47.58
C GLU A 497 -2.60 -24.93 -46.31
N PHE A 498 -1.85 -24.72 -45.22
CA PHE A 498 -2.41 -24.07 -44.02
C PHE A 498 -1.80 -22.69 -43.80
N LEU A 499 -0.48 -22.60 -43.64
CA LEU A 499 0.21 -21.34 -43.34
C LEU A 499 1.13 -20.92 -44.48
N LEU A 500 1.01 -19.66 -44.90
CA LEU A 500 2.02 -18.95 -45.67
C LEU A 500 2.59 -17.81 -44.83
N ILE A 501 3.87 -17.90 -44.48
CA ILE A 501 4.54 -16.93 -43.62
C ILE A 501 5.32 -15.93 -44.47
N GLU A 502 4.84 -14.70 -44.50
CA GLU A 502 5.41 -13.57 -45.26
C GLU A 502 5.67 -12.37 -44.33
N SER A 503 6.04 -12.64 -43.07
CA SER A 503 6.15 -11.63 -42.03
C SER A 503 7.58 -11.50 -41.51
N THR A 504 8.06 -10.27 -41.37
CA THR A 504 9.28 -9.95 -40.62
C THR A 504 9.00 -9.66 -39.14
N LYS A 505 7.75 -9.78 -38.69
CA LYS A 505 7.34 -9.62 -37.30
C LYS A 505 7.49 -10.94 -36.53
N PRO A 506 7.40 -10.93 -35.19
CA PRO A 506 7.45 -12.17 -34.39
C PRO A 506 6.41 -13.20 -34.85
N VAL A 507 6.90 -14.40 -35.18
CA VAL A 507 6.08 -15.56 -35.50
C VAL A 507 6.66 -16.76 -34.75
N THR A 508 5.86 -17.34 -33.85
CA THR A 508 6.20 -18.54 -33.07
C THR A 508 5.11 -19.58 -33.27
N ILE A 509 5.49 -20.77 -33.71
CA ILE A 509 4.60 -21.90 -33.92
C ILE A 509 5.09 -23.04 -33.04
N ALA A 510 4.54 -23.15 -31.84
CA ALA A 510 4.80 -24.27 -30.94
C ALA A 510 3.65 -25.30 -31.03
N GLY A 511 4.00 -26.58 -31.11
CA GLY A 511 3.05 -27.69 -30.97
C GLY A 511 1.93 -27.75 -32.00
N LEU A 512 2.22 -27.37 -33.26
CA LEU A 512 1.29 -27.53 -34.37
C LEU A 512 1.28 -28.98 -34.86
N SER A 513 0.10 -29.54 -35.11
CA SER A 513 -0.08 -30.88 -35.67
C SER A 513 -0.88 -30.81 -36.95
N VAL A 514 -0.29 -31.28 -38.05
CA VAL A 514 -0.92 -31.34 -39.37
C VAL A 514 -0.69 -32.71 -40.00
N GLU A 515 -1.75 -33.29 -40.57
CA GLU A 515 -1.71 -34.59 -41.24
C GLU A 515 -2.43 -34.52 -42.60
N GLY A 516 -1.82 -35.09 -43.64
CA GLY A 516 -2.46 -35.28 -44.95
C GLY A 516 -2.58 -34.04 -45.85
N ALA A 517 -2.01 -32.90 -45.44
CA ALA A 517 -2.00 -31.67 -46.23
C ALA A 517 -1.06 -31.76 -47.46
N GLY A 518 -1.27 -30.93 -48.47
CA GLY A 518 -0.34 -30.77 -49.60
C GLY A 518 1.04 -30.28 -49.15
N ILE A 519 1.12 -28.99 -48.81
CA ILE A 519 2.24 -28.29 -48.20
C ILE A 519 1.72 -27.54 -46.95
N PRO A 520 1.82 -28.13 -45.75
CA PRO A 520 1.26 -27.54 -44.53
C PRO A 520 1.72 -26.11 -44.25
N VAL A 521 3.02 -25.87 -44.38
CA VAL A 521 3.66 -24.60 -44.01
C VAL A 521 4.64 -24.15 -45.09
N GLN A 522 4.49 -22.89 -45.50
CA GLN A 522 5.40 -22.20 -46.40
C GLN A 522 5.97 -20.96 -45.73
N ILE A 523 7.26 -20.69 -45.96
CA ILE A 523 7.97 -19.55 -45.37
C ILE A 523 8.68 -18.80 -46.50
N SER A 524 8.22 -17.59 -46.82
CA SER A 524 8.82 -16.75 -47.87
C SER A 524 9.68 -15.62 -47.31
N ALA A 525 9.45 -15.21 -46.04
CA ALA A 525 10.19 -14.15 -45.38
C ALA A 525 10.26 -14.33 -43.85
N GLY A 526 11.12 -13.54 -43.19
CA GLY A 526 11.20 -13.45 -41.73
C GLY A 526 12.10 -14.47 -41.06
N ALA A 527 11.98 -14.55 -39.72
CA ALA A 527 12.73 -15.49 -38.88
C ALA A 527 11.79 -16.18 -37.88
N PRO A 528 10.79 -16.95 -38.37
CA PRO A 528 9.87 -17.62 -37.47
C PRO A 528 10.56 -18.73 -36.66
N LEU A 529 10.10 -18.93 -35.43
CA LEU A 529 10.43 -20.10 -34.63
C LEU A 529 9.33 -21.15 -34.82
N ILE A 530 9.67 -22.32 -35.33
CA ILE A 530 8.76 -23.46 -35.43
C ILE A 530 9.31 -24.58 -34.58
N GLU A 531 8.57 -24.95 -33.53
CA GLU A 531 9.06 -25.91 -32.56
C GLU A 531 8.02 -26.94 -32.09
N ASN A 532 8.54 -28.11 -31.69
CA ASN A 532 7.77 -29.19 -31.09
C ASN A 532 6.50 -29.56 -31.87
N SER A 533 6.51 -29.36 -33.19
CA SER A 533 5.39 -29.56 -34.10
C SER A 533 5.51 -30.88 -34.87
N SER A 534 4.41 -31.38 -35.41
CA SER A 534 4.31 -32.64 -36.14
C SER A 534 3.64 -32.44 -37.50
N PHE A 535 4.34 -32.81 -38.55
CA PHE A 535 3.86 -32.77 -39.93
C PHE A 535 3.93 -34.18 -40.51
N LYS A 536 2.76 -34.76 -40.78
CA LYS A 536 2.61 -36.16 -41.18
C LYS A 536 1.94 -36.32 -42.52
N ASP A 537 2.39 -37.31 -43.28
CA ASP A 537 1.75 -37.80 -44.50
C ASP A 537 1.43 -36.68 -45.51
N SER A 538 2.34 -35.71 -45.63
CA SER A 538 2.16 -34.59 -46.56
C SER A 538 2.20 -35.08 -48.01
N GLN A 539 1.25 -34.62 -48.83
CA GLN A 539 1.10 -35.10 -50.21
C GLN A 539 2.24 -34.65 -51.11
N PHE A 540 2.92 -33.56 -50.76
CA PHE A 540 4.14 -33.07 -51.42
C PHE A 540 5.27 -32.98 -50.40
N ASN A 541 5.58 -31.77 -49.92
CA ASN A 541 6.58 -31.53 -48.90
C ASN A 541 5.96 -31.04 -47.59
N ALA A 542 6.50 -31.47 -46.45
CA ALA A 542 5.95 -31.08 -45.15
C ALA A 542 6.22 -29.60 -44.81
N MET A 543 7.27 -29.01 -45.38
CA MET A 543 7.54 -27.57 -45.28
C MET A 543 8.32 -27.04 -46.49
N SER A 544 8.02 -25.82 -46.92
CA SER A 544 8.79 -25.09 -47.95
C SER A 544 9.37 -23.80 -47.36
N ILE A 545 10.66 -23.56 -47.61
CA ILE A 545 11.40 -22.40 -47.12
C ILE A 545 12.06 -21.71 -48.31
N GLY A 546 11.74 -20.44 -48.53
CA GLY A 546 12.19 -19.67 -49.70
C GLY A 546 12.62 -18.25 -49.36
N GLY A 547 12.79 -17.45 -50.41
CA GLY A 547 13.11 -16.03 -50.31
C GLY A 547 14.40 -15.78 -49.53
N ALA A 548 14.34 -14.89 -48.54
CA ALA A 548 15.44 -14.56 -47.63
C ALA A 548 15.15 -14.97 -46.17
N ALA A 549 14.28 -15.98 -45.99
CA ALA A 549 13.83 -16.41 -44.66
C ALA A 549 14.96 -17.05 -43.84
N ARG A 550 14.91 -16.87 -42.53
CA ARG A 550 15.88 -17.37 -41.54
C ARG A 550 15.19 -18.09 -40.38
N PRO A 551 14.35 -19.12 -40.65
CA PRO A 551 13.58 -19.75 -39.61
C PRO A 551 14.46 -20.61 -38.68
N VAL A 552 14.04 -20.73 -37.43
CA VAL A 552 14.57 -21.74 -36.50
C VAL A 552 13.57 -22.89 -36.44
N ILE A 553 14.00 -24.07 -36.86
CA ILE A 553 13.19 -25.29 -36.90
C ILE A 553 13.74 -26.23 -35.83
N ARG A 554 13.02 -26.39 -34.71
CA ARG A 554 13.51 -27.10 -33.52
C ARG A 554 12.58 -28.18 -32.98
N GLY A 555 13.08 -29.40 -32.76
CA GLY A 555 12.32 -30.43 -32.04
C GLY A 555 11.06 -30.91 -32.77
N ASN A 556 10.98 -30.72 -34.10
CA ASN A 556 9.80 -31.09 -34.88
C ASN A 556 9.89 -32.53 -35.42
N LEU A 557 8.74 -33.10 -35.77
CA LEU A 557 8.61 -34.38 -36.47
C LEU A 557 8.12 -34.14 -37.90
N PHE A 558 8.89 -34.62 -38.88
CA PHE A 558 8.54 -34.65 -40.30
C PHE A 558 8.46 -36.12 -40.75
N GLU A 559 7.25 -36.62 -40.96
CA GLU A 559 7.00 -38.05 -41.24
C GLU A 559 6.18 -38.27 -42.50
N GLY A 560 6.61 -39.18 -43.38
CA GLY A 560 5.78 -39.68 -44.49
C GLY A 560 5.52 -38.70 -45.63
N ALA A 561 6.30 -37.63 -45.79
CA ALA A 561 6.15 -36.71 -46.92
C ALA A 561 6.51 -37.40 -48.26
N ARG A 562 5.72 -37.17 -49.32
CA ARG A 562 5.82 -37.88 -50.61
C ARG A 562 6.74 -37.25 -51.66
N THR A 563 7.30 -36.06 -51.39
CA THR A 563 8.32 -35.43 -52.26
C THR A 563 9.56 -35.03 -51.46
N SER A 564 9.38 -34.37 -50.32
CA SER A 564 10.46 -34.18 -49.37
C SER A 564 9.94 -33.84 -47.98
N GLY A 565 10.69 -34.14 -46.91
CA GLY A 565 10.38 -33.54 -45.61
C GLY A 565 10.39 -32.00 -45.70
N ILE A 566 11.51 -31.43 -46.15
CA ILE A 566 11.66 -29.97 -46.28
C ILE A 566 12.34 -29.59 -47.60
N ILE A 567 11.82 -28.57 -48.28
CA ILE A 567 12.48 -27.93 -49.43
C ILE A 567 12.97 -26.55 -49.03
N ILE A 568 14.22 -26.23 -49.36
CA ILE A 568 14.87 -24.95 -49.08
C ILE A 568 15.32 -24.34 -50.41
N GLN A 569 14.99 -23.09 -50.66
CA GLN A 569 15.27 -22.40 -51.93
C GLN A 569 15.71 -20.95 -51.73
N GLY A 570 16.27 -20.35 -52.78
CA GLY A 570 16.63 -18.93 -52.81
C GLY A 570 17.81 -18.58 -51.91
N GLN A 571 17.65 -17.53 -51.11
CA GLN A 571 18.64 -16.97 -50.18
C GLN A 571 18.32 -17.32 -48.71
N SER A 572 17.48 -18.33 -48.47
CA SER A 572 17.08 -18.72 -47.13
C SER A 572 18.22 -19.35 -46.33
N GLN A 573 18.22 -19.12 -45.01
CA GLN A 573 19.25 -19.60 -44.08
C GLN A 573 18.59 -20.20 -42.83
N PRO A 574 17.91 -21.36 -42.96
CA PRO A 574 17.26 -22.01 -41.83
C PRO A 574 18.29 -22.63 -40.86
N THR A 575 17.92 -22.68 -39.58
CA THR A 575 18.65 -23.43 -38.55
C THR A 575 17.84 -24.64 -38.10
N PHE A 576 18.47 -25.81 -38.03
CA PHE A 576 17.83 -27.07 -37.64
C PHE A 576 18.43 -27.64 -36.36
N GLU A 577 17.59 -27.93 -35.36
CA GLU A 577 18.02 -28.49 -34.08
C GLU A 577 17.03 -29.54 -33.56
N GLY A 578 17.49 -30.76 -33.29
CA GLY A 578 16.70 -31.80 -32.62
C GLY A 578 15.48 -32.30 -33.39
N ASN A 579 15.40 -32.09 -34.70
CA ASN A 579 14.25 -32.54 -35.50
C ASN A 579 14.38 -34.03 -35.87
N GLN A 580 13.24 -34.67 -36.13
CA GLN A 580 13.13 -36.06 -36.56
C GLN A 580 12.54 -36.12 -37.97
N PHE A 581 13.26 -36.76 -38.88
CA PHE A 581 12.82 -37.01 -40.25
C PHE A 581 12.62 -38.52 -40.44
N ILE A 582 11.39 -38.95 -40.71
CA ILE A 582 11.02 -40.37 -40.74
C ILE A 582 10.26 -40.69 -42.03
N ASN A 583 10.76 -41.64 -42.81
CA ASN A 583 10.12 -42.20 -44.01
C ASN A 583 9.61 -41.13 -45.00
N ASN A 584 10.33 -40.01 -45.12
CA ASN A 584 10.06 -39.04 -46.18
C ASN A 584 10.75 -39.52 -47.46
N GLU A 585 10.01 -39.57 -48.57
CA GLU A 585 10.49 -40.09 -49.84
C GLU A 585 10.26 -39.08 -50.99
N PRO A 586 11.16 -38.99 -51.97
CA PRO A 586 12.50 -39.60 -51.98
C PRO A 586 13.50 -38.96 -51.00
N PHE A 587 13.26 -37.73 -50.52
CA PHE A 587 14.26 -36.99 -49.73
C PHE A 587 13.73 -36.58 -48.35
N HIS A 588 14.54 -36.70 -47.31
CA HIS A 588 14.29 -36.01 -46.04
C HIS A 588 14.38 -34.49 -46.19
N LEU A 589 15.33 -34.01 -46.99
CA LEU A 589 15.52 -32.58 -47.22
C LEU A 589 16.14 -32.32 -48.59
N GLN A 590 15.66 -31.28 -49.27
CA GLN A 590 16.27 -30.74 -50.48
C GLN A 590 16.72 -29.30 -50.25
N ASN A 591 18.03 -29.05 -50.36
CA ASN A 591 18.61 -27.71 -50.29
C ASN A 591 18.98 -27.19 -51.68
N GLY A 592 18.09 -26.37 -52.25
CA GLY A 592 18.32 -25.54 -53.43
C GLY A 592 18.64 -24.08 -53.10
N SER A 593 18.95 -23.75 -51.85
CA SER A 593 19.43 -22.40 -51.50
C SER A 593 20.90 -22.21 -51.87
N THR A 594 21.35 -20.96 -51.86
CA THR A 594 22.77 -20.63 -52.08
C THR A 594 23.67 -20.88 -50.88
N TYR A 595 23.13 -21.32 -49.74
CA TYR A 595 23.87 -21.51 -48.50
C TYR A 595 23.89 -22.99 -48.11
N GLN A 596 25.04 -23.46 -47.62
CA GLN A 596 25.15 -24.77 -47.00
C GLN A 596 24.30 -24.83 -45.72
N VAL A 597 23.53 -25.91 -45.54
CA VAL A 597 22.72 -26.12 -44.33
C VAL A 597 23.37 -27.14 -43.39
N ASN A 598 23.29 -26.88 -42.09
CA ASN A 598 23.79 -27.78 -41.05
C ASN A 598 22.65 -28.61 -40.45
N LEU A 599 22.79 -29.93 -40.54
CA LEU A 599 21.80 -30.92 -40.14
C LEU A 599 22.30 -31.86 -39.03
N LYS A 600 23.54 -31.69 -38.53
CA LYS A 600 24.20 -32.62 -37.60
C LYS A 600 23.41 -32.93 -36.32
N ASN A 601 22.58 -31.99 -35.87
CA ASN A 601 21.82 -32.13 -34.63
C ASN A 601 20.41 -32.69 -34.85
N ASN A 602 20.16 -33.42 -35.93
CA ASN A 602 18.85 -33.98 -36.28
C ASN A 602 18.95 -35.50 -36.48
N THR A 603 17.82 -36.19 -36.36
CA THR A 603 17.75 -37.64 -36.53
C THR A 603 17.00 -38.00 -37.81
N PHE A 604 17.52 -38.95 -38.58
CA PHE A 604 17.00 -39.34 -39.88
C PHE A 604 16.74 -40.84 -39.93
N ARG A 605 15.58 -41.23 -40.47
CA ARG A 605 15.21 -42.61 -40.75
C ARG A 605 14.50 -42.69 -42.10
N PRO A 606 15.08 -43.32 -43.15
CA PRO A 606 16.45 -43.87 -43.22
C PRO A 606 17.55 -42.85 -42.93
N ALA A 607 18.79 -43.30 -42.69
CA ALA A 607 19.88 -42.40 -42.35
C ALA A 607 20.13 -41.34 -43.45
N ALA A 608 20.61 -40.17 -43.05
CA ALA A 608 21.00 -39.11 -43.99
C ALA A 608 22.14 -39.59 -44.89
N SER A 609 21.98 -39.41 -46.20
CA SER A 609 22.93 -39.81 -47.24
C SER A 609 22.72 -38.93 -48.48
N ASN A 610 23.60 -39.09 -49.46
CA ASN A 610 23.45 -38.50 -50.79
C ASN A 610 22.21 -38.97 -51.57
N THR A 611 21.49 -39.99 -51.09
CA THR A 611 20.21 -40.44 -51.68
C THR A 611 19.00 -39.91 -50.92
N THR A 612 19.15 -39.50 -49.66
CA THR A 612 18.05 -39.00 -48.81
C THR A 612 18.13 -37.50 -48.54
N ILE A 613 19.28 -36.87 -48.81
CA ILE A 613 19.52 -35.43 -48.73
C ILE A 613 20.02 -34.96 -50.10
N LEU A 614 19.31 -34.01 -50.70
CA LEU A 614 19.69 -33.40 -51.98
C LEU A 614 20.21 -31.98 -51.75
N GLY A 615 21.35 -31.62 -52.36
CA GLY A 615 21.92 -30.28 -52.27
C GLY A 615 23.05 -30.12 -51.24
N ASP A 616 23.52 -28.89 -51.05
CA ASP A 616 24.68 -28.58 -50.19
C ASP A 616 24.31 -28.61 -48.70
N ALA A 617 24.68 -29.69 -48.01
CA ALA A 617 24.35 -29.87 -46.60
C ALA A 617 25.45 -30.66 -45.87
N VAL A 618 25.57 -30.41 -44.57
CA VAL A 618 26.41 -31.20 -43.65
C VAL A 618 25.51 -31.90 -42.65
N TYR A 619 25.53 -33.23 -42.65
CA TYR A 619 24.69 -34.10 -41.80
C TYR A 619 25.53 -35.14 -41.07
#